data_AF-A0A2L0CXY1-F1
#
_entry.id   AF-A0A2L0CXY1-F1
#
_cell.length_a   1.000
_cell.length_b   1.000
_cell.length_c   1.000
_cell.angle_alpha   90.00
_cell.angle_beta   90.00
_cell.angle_gamma   90.00
#
_symmetry.space_group_name_H-M   'P 1'
#
loop_
_entity.id
_entity.type
_entity.pdbx_description
1 polymer ?
#
loop_
_entity_poly.entity_id
_entity_poly.type
_entity_poly.pdbx_seq_one_letter_code
_entity_poly.pdbx_strand_id
1 'polypeptide(L)'
;VTNPPIDPFREKVVMSLQCPIGPEDNILKPSPKQVHRLWLKQPVISISDLEVLKQTKHRDWSTHVIDITCPLSEGVSGFLTKLQSVCEEADKASKTNQIIVLSDRKGGPERVPISSLLALGAVHHHLIESRSRMKVALIVESAEAREVHHICVLLGYGADAICPYLALELASSLRDQGILDTTLTDETIYANYAQAMVTGISK
;
A
#
# COMPACT_ATOMS: atom_id res chain seq x y z
N VAL A 1 -9.13 -32.37 -10.24
CA VAL A 1 -9.32 -31.20 -9.36
C VAL A 1 -8.15 -31.18 -8.40
N THR A 2 -7.36 -30.11 -8.38
CA THR A 2 -6.04 -30.06 -7.71
C THR A 2 -6.11 -29.70 -6.23
N ASN A 3 -7.08 -28.88 -5.81
CA ASN A 3 -7.24 -28.38 -4.44
C ASN A 3 -8.65 -27.79 -4.23
N PRO A 4 -9.32 -28.07 -3.08
CA PRO A 4 -10.64 -27.50 -2.77
C PRO A 4 -10.53 -26.04 -2.26
N PRO A 5 -11.53 -25.18 -2.51
CA PRO A 5 -11.60 -23.85 -1.91
C PRO A 5 -11.98 -23.92 -0.42
N ILE A 6 -11.60 -22.90 0.34
CA ILE A 6 -11.93 -22.72 1.76
C ILE A 6 -13.21 -21.88 1.87
N ASP A 7 -14.08 -22.17 2.85
CA ASP A 7 -15.26 -21.34 3.14
C ASP A 7 -14.87 -20.15 4.03
N PRO A 8 -14.92 -18.89 3.52
CA PRO A 8 -14.42 -17.72 4.25
C PRO A 8 -15.29 -17.29 5.44
N PHE A 9 -16.50 -17.82 5.54
CA PHE A 9 -17.42 -17.51 6.64
C PHE A 9 -17.39 -18.61 7.69
N ARG A 10 -17.47 -19.87 7.27
CA ARG A 10 -17.49 -21.03 8.19
C ARG A 10 -16.12 -21.38 8.73
N GLU A 11 -15.07 -21.16 7.94
CA GLU A 11 -13.68 -21.50 8.29
C GLU A 11 -12.84 -20.25 8.57
N LYS A 12 -13.47 -19.12 8.94
CA LYS A 12 -12.78 -17.86 9.23
C LYS A 12 -11.66 -17.99 10.28
N VAL A 13 -11.80 -18.93 11.22
CA VAL A 13 -10.82 -19.16 12.29
C VAL A 13 -9.44 -19.61 11.79
N VAL A 14 -9.37 -20.23 10.59
CA VAL A 14 -8.10 -20.64 9.99
C VAL A 14 -7.52 -19.60 9.02
N MET A 15 -8.18 -18.46 8.84
CA MET A 15 -7.77 -17.39 7.94
C MET A 15 -7.21 -16.20 8.72
N SER A 16 -6.24 -15.50 8.13
CA SER A 16 -5.67 -14.28 8.69
C SER A 16 -5.26 -13.32 7.59
N LEU A 17 -5.46 -12.02 7.83
CA LEU A 17 -4.98 -10.92 6.98
C LEU A 17 -3.94 -10.07 7.71
N GLN A 18 -3.33 -10.61 8.76
CA GLN A 18 -2.28 -9.90 9.48
C GLN A 18 -1.05 -9.72 8.59
N CYS A 19 -0.56 -8.49 8.50
CA CYS A 19 0.54 -8.11 7.62
C CYS A 19 1.71 -7.62 8.49
N PRO A 20 2.75 -8.44 8.72
CA PRO A 20 4.00 -7.95 9.27
C PRO A 20 4.71 -7.12 8.20
N ILE A 21 4.97 -5.84 8.44
CA ILE A 21 5.60 -4.94 7.47
C ILE A 21 6.97 -4.47 7.98
N GLY A 22 7.89 -4.20 7.04
CA GLY A 22 9.24 -3.72 7.32
C GLY A 22 10.32 -4.77 7.09
N PRO A 23 11.59 -4.42 7.38
CA PRO A 23 12.76 -5.24 7.07
C PRO A 23 12.70 -6.63 7.71
N GLU A 24 13.11 -7.63 6.93
CA GLU A 24 13.27 -9.01 7.35
C GLU A 24 14.75 -9.29 7.65
N ASP A 25 15.02 -9.86 8.84
CA ASP A 25 16.37 -10.31 9.21
C ASP A 25 16.58 -11.79 8.84
N ASN A 26 17.82 -12.26 8.93
CA ASN A 26 18.23 -13.59 8.52
C ASN A 26 17.43 -14.71 9.21
N ILE A 27 16.62 -15.41 8.41
CA ILE A 27 15.78 -16.52 8.88
C ILE A 27 16.56 -17.71 9.44
N LEU A 28 17.83 -17.88 9.05
CA LEU A 28 18.68 -19.00 9.48
C LEU A 28 19.30 -18.78 10.87
N LYS A 29 19.22 -17.56 11.42
CA LYS A 29 19.81 -17.21 12.71
C LYS A 29 18.74 -16.60 13.62
N PRO A 30 18.27 -17.35 14.64
CA PRO A 30 17.31 -16.83 15.60
C PRO A 30 17.82 -15.53 16.24
N SER A 31 17.04 -14.46 16.13
CA SER A 31 17.42 -13.12 16.59
C SER A 31 16.18 -12.32 17.00
N PRO A 32 16.23 -11.53 18.10
CA PRO A 32 15.15 -10.61 18.46
C PRO A 32 14.82 -9.59 17.36
N LYS A 33 15.77 -9.30 16.47
CA LYS A 33 15.54 -8.41 15.33
C LYS A 33 14.46 -8.92 14.38
N GLN A 34 14.21 -10.23 14.32
CA GLN A 34 13.18 -10.82 13.46
C GLN A 34 11.76 -10.38 13.87
N VAL A 35 11.55 -10.01 15.14
CA VAL A 35 10.27 -9.49 15.64
C VAL A 35 10.20 -7.96 15.58
N HIS A 36 11.20 -7.29 15.00
CA HIS A 36 11.20 -5.83 14.87
C HIS A 36 10.33 -5.29 13.72
N ARG A 37 9.29 -6.01 13.32
CA ARG A 37 8.35 -5.61 12.26
C ARG A 37 7.17 -4.83 12.83
N LEU A 38 6.57 -3.96 12.02
CA LEU A 38 5.28 -3.35 12.36
C LEU A 38 4.18 -4.35 12.04
N TRP A 39 3.30 -4.61 12.99
CA TRP A 39 2.26 -5.64 12.85
C TRP A 39 0.92 -4.99 12.52
N LEU A 40 0.53 -5.00 11.24
CA LEU A 40 -0.77 -4.54 10.83
C LEU A 40 -1.80 -5.67 10.98
N LYS A 41 -2.99 -5.33 11.46
CA LYS A 41 -4.10 -6.29 11.59
C LYS A 41 -4.71 -6.68 10.25
N GLN A 42 -4.56 -5.81 9.26
CA GLN A 42 -5.12 -5.90 7.91
C GLN A 42 -4.27 -5.06 6.95
N PRO A 43 -4.33 -5.31 5.64
CA PRO A 43 -3.53 -4.59 4.65
C PRO A 43 -4.02 -3.17 4.35
N VAL A 44 -5.30 -2.87 4.58
CA VAL A 44 -5.88 -1.55 4.32
C VAL A 44 -5.63 -0.65 5.51
N ILE A 45 -5.03 0.53 5.28
CA ILE A 45 -4.71 1.52 6.32
C ILE A 45 -5.45 2.82 6.08
N SER A 46 -5.73 3.56 7.16
CA SER A 46 -6.37 4.88 7.08
C SER A 46 -5.39 5.95 6.60
N ILE A 47 -5.91 7.13 6.27
CA ILE A 47 -5.09 8.29 5.90
C ILE A 47 -4.22 8.73 7.10
N SER A 48 -4.79 8.74 8.31
CA SER A 48 -4.07 9.09 9.53
C SER A 48 -2.97 8.06 9.85
N ASP A 49 -3.24 6.76 9.69
CA ASP A 49 -2.22 5.71 9.84
C ASP A 49 -1.06 5.92 8.86
N LEU A 50 -1.35 6.26 7.60
CA LEU A 50 -0.33 6.53 6.60
C LEU A 50 0.53 7.75 6.97
N GLU A 51 -0.07 8.84 7.44
CA GLU A 51 0.68 10.02 7.88
C GLU A 51 1.60 9.72 9.06
N VAL A 52 1.15 8.88 10.01
CA VAL A 52 2.01 8.37 11.10
C VAL A 52 3.18 7.57 10.55
N LEU A 53 2.96 6.71 9.55
CA LEU A 53 4.02 5.93 8.92
C LEU A 53 5.00 6.81 8.12
N LYS A 54 4.53 7.85 7.43
CA LYS A 54 5.40 8.82 6.74
C LYS A 54 6.33 9.56 7.70
N GLN A 55 5.90 9.80 8.93
CA GLN A 55 6.66 10.55 9.94
C GLN A 55 7.36 9.64 10.97
N THR A 56 7.35 8.33 10.79
CA THR A 56 7.91 7.39 11.76
C THR A 56 9.40 7.62 11.98
N LYS A 57 9.81 7.48 13.24
CA LYS A 57 11.23 7.41 13.68
C LYS A 57 11.46 6.23 14.61
N HIS A 58 10.52 5.29 14.63
CA HIS A 58 10.58 4.16 15.53
C HIS A 58 11.74 3.24 15.12
N ARG A 59 12.68 2.96 16.03
CA ARG A 59 13.86 2.09 15.78
C ARG A 59 14.72 2.56 14.60
N ASP A 60 14.90 3.87 14.47
CA ASP A 60 15.65 4.51 13.37
C ASP A 60 15.05 4.23 11.98
N TRP A 61 13.78 3.82 11.94
CA TRP A 61 13.08 3.68 10.67
C TRP A 61 12.85 5.04 10.05
N SER A 62 12.97 5.06 8.73
CA SER A 62 12.63 6.21 7.92
C SER A 62 11.78 5.79 6.73
N THR A 63 10.97 6.73 6.27
CA THR A 63 10.04 6.55 5.15
C THR A 63 10.45 7.46 4.01
N HIS A 64 10.51 6.91 2.80
CA HIS A 64 10.71 7.67 1.58
C HIS A 64 9.46 7.63 0.71
N VAL A 65 8.93 8.80 0.35
CA VAL A 65 7.73 8.91 -0.50
C VAL A 65 8.17 9.15 -1.94
N ILE A 66 7.83 8.21 -2.81
CA ILE A 66 8.10 8.30 -4.25
C ILE A 66 6.83 8.74 -4.95
N ASP A 67 6.94 9.85 -5.67
CA ASP A 67 5.88 10.36 -6.53
C ASP A 67 5.79 9.50 -7.81
N ILE A 68 4.65 8.85 -8.02
CA ILE A 68 4.36 8.02 -9.20
C ILE A 68 3.54 8.78 -10.26
N THR A 69 3.67 10.12 -10.31
CA THR A 69 3.04 10.95 -11.35
C THR A 69 4.07 11.46 -12.38
N CYS A 70 3.66 11.55 -13.65
CA CYS A 70 4.48 12.12 -14.73
C CYS A 70 3.93 13.48 -15.20
N PRO A 71 4.79 14.44 -15.61
CA PRO A 71 4.33 15.68 -16.21
C PRO A 71 3.59 15.42 -17.53
N LEU A 72 2.45 16.11 -17.72
CA LEU A 72 1.66 15.99 -18.96
C LEU A 72 2.47 16.41 -20.21
N SER A 73 3.39 17.36 -20.05
CA SER A 73 4.25 17.88 -21.12
C SER A 73 5.18 16.82 -21.74
N GLU A 74 5.50 15.75 -21.02
CA GLU A 74 6.40 14.69 -21.50
C GLU A 74 5.69 13.63 -22.34
N GLY A 75 4.36 13.66 -22.39
CA GLY A 75 3.53 12.74 -23.16
C GLY A 75 3.79 11.26 -22.84
N VAL A 76 3.58 10.40 -23.84
CA VAL A 76 3.74 8.94 -23.68
C VAL A 76 5.19 8.54 -23.42
N SER A 77 6.17 9.27 -23.97
CA SER A 77 7.59 9.02 -23.70
C SER A 77 7.95 9.19 -22.22
N GLY A 78 7.37 10.20 -21.56
CA GLY A 78 7.60 10.46 -20.14
C GLY A 78 7.14 9.33 -19.23
N PHE A 79 6.16 8.54 -19.65
CA PHE A 79 5.65 7.41 -18.88
C PHE A 79 6.71 6.34 -18.62
N LEU A 80 7.38 5.86 -19.67
CA LEU A 80 8.39 4.81 -19.55
C LEU A 80 9.61 5.31 -18.76
N THR A 81 10.05 6.54 -19.05
CA THR A 81 11.16 7.18 -18.32
C THR A 81 10.81 7.35 -16.84
N LYS A 82 9.59 7.77 -16.51
CA LYS A 82 9.16 7.93 -15.13
C LYS A 82 9.06 6.59 -14.41
N LEU A 83 8.55 5.53 -15.04
CA LEU A 83 8.50 4.20 -14.46
C LEU A 83 9.90 3.69 -14.10
N GLN A 84 10.86 3.85 -15.02
CA GLN A 84 12.25 3.49 -14.77
C GLN A 84 12.86 4.34 -13.65
N SER A 85 12.61 5.65 -13.65
CA SER A 85 13.05 6.56 -12.59
C SER A 85 12.50 6.16 -11.22
N VAL A 86 11.25 5.71 -11.14
CA VAL A 86 10.62 5.24 -9.90
C VAL A 86 11.31 3.98 -9.37
N CYS A 87 11.66 3.03 -10.25
CA CYS A 87 12.43 1.84 -9.87
C CYS A 87 13.82 2.19 -9.34
N GLU A 88 14.55 3.07 -10.04
CA GLU A 88 15.89 3.51 -9.63
C GLU A 88 15.87 4.31 -8.32
N GLU A 89 14.85 5.16 -8.15
CA GLU A 89 14.63 5.90 -6.91
C GLU A 89 14.32 4.94 -5.75
N ALA A 90 13.49 3.94 -5.97
CA ALA A 90 13.17 2.92 -4.98
C ALA A 90 14.42 2.10 -4.56
N ASP A 91 15.28 1.69 -5.50
CA ASP A 91 16.52 0.98 -5.15
C ASP A 91 17.45 1.87 -4.31
N LYS A 92 17.61 3.15 -4.68
CA LYS A 92 18.40 4.10 -3.90
C LYS A 92 17.80 4.31 -2.50
N ALA A 93 16.49 4.53 -2.42
CA ALA A 93 15.78 4.73 -1.16
C ALA A 93 15.88 3.51 -0.24
N SER A 94 15.90 2.30 -0.80
CA SER A 94 15.97 1.04 -0.03
C SER A 94 17.26 0.84 0.76
N LYS A 95 18.31 1.62 0.47
CA LYS A 95 19.60 1.54 1.16
C LYS A 95 19.58 2.27 2.50
N THR A 96 18.71 3.27 2.64
CA THR A 96 18.65 4.14 3.82
C THR A 96 17.30 4.09 4.53
N ASN A 97 16.22 3.78 3.83
CA ASN A 97 14.86 3.80 4.35
C ASN A 97 14.30 2.38 4.50
N GLN A 98 13.42 2.18 5.48
CA GLN A 98 12.78 0.89 5.78
C GLN A 98 11.35 0.84 5.27
N ILE A 99 10.78 1.99 4.91
CA ILE A 99 9.46 2.10 4.32
C ILE A 99 9.58 2.95 3.05
N ILE A 100 9.00 2.46 1.96
CA ILE A 100 8.84 3.21 0.72
C ILE A 100 7.34 3.33 0.46
N VAL A 101 6.88 4.57 0.27
CA VAL A 101 5.48 4.87 -0.09
C VAL A 101 5.44 5.27 -1.55
N LEU A 102 4.72 4.53 -2.38
CA LEU A 102 4.40 4.92 -3.74
C LEU A 102 3.11 5.75 -3.72
N SER A 103 3.17 7.01 -4.15
CA SER A 103 2.07 7.98 -4.00
C SER A 103 1.68 8.62 -5.33
N ASP A 104 0.40 8.53 -5.69
CA ASP A 104 -0.18 9.22 -6.85
C ASP A 104 -0.80 10.58 -6.48
N ARG A 105 -0.60 11.06 -5.24
CA ARG A 105 -1.29 12.23 -4.66
C ARG A 105 -1.02 13.56 -5.36
N LYS A 106 0.04 13.64 -6.18
CA LYS A 106 0.35 14.81 -7.00
C LYS A 106 -0.39 14.83 -8.34
N GLY A 107 -1.31 13.91 -8.58
CA GLY A 107 -2.12 13.85 -9.79
C GLY A 107 -2.97 15.12 -9.94
N GLY A 108 -3.05 15.65 -11.17
CA GLY A 108 -3.78 16.89 -11.44
C GLY A 108 -3.72 17.32 -12.90
N PRO A 109 -4.15 18.55 -13.23
CA PRO A 109 -4.24 19.03 -14.61
C PRO A 109 -2.92 18.98 -15.38
N GLU A 110 -1.78 19.12 -14.69
CA GLU A 110 -0.45 19.13 -15.28
C GLU A 110 0.34 17.83 -15.04
N ARG A 111 -0.20 16.90 -14.25
CA ARG A 111 0.49 15.67 -13.83
C ARG A 111 -0.43 14.47 -13.93
N VAL A 112 -0.04 13.49 -14.74
CA VAL A 112 -0.81 12.27 -14.95
C VAL A 112 -0.29 11.20 -13.98
N PRO A 113 -1.16 10.59 -13.15
CA PRO A 113 -0.75 9.47 -12.31
C PRO A 113 -0.45 8.24 -13.18
N ILE A 114 0.67 7.57 -12.89
CA ILE A 114 0.93 6.23 -13.39
C ILE A 114 0.03 5.28 -12.61
N SER A 115 -0.47 4.23 -13.27
CA SER A 115 -1.24 3.21 -12.59
C SER A 115 -0.47 2.68 -11.38
N SER A 116 -1.12 2.72 -10.21
CA SER A 116 -0.50 2.35 -8.94
C SER A 116 -0.05 0.89 -8.94
N LEU A 117 -0.81 0.02 -9.61
CA LEU A 117 -0.46 -1.38 -9.79
C LEU A 117 0.80 -1.57 -10.64
N LEU A 118 0.90 -0.85 -11.75
CA LEU A 118 2.05 -0.97 -12.63
C LEU A 118 3.33 -0.46 -11.96
N ALA A 119 3.24 0.71 -11.31
CA ALA A 119 4.36 1.27 -10.56
C ALA A 119 4.82 0.32 -9.44
N LEU A 120 3.87 -0.22 -8.67
CA LEU A 120 4.14 -1.20 -7.63
C LEU A 120 4.82 -2.45 -8.19
N GLY A 121 4.24 -3.07 -9.22
CA GLY A 121 4.78 -4.30 -9.80
C GLY A 121 6.20 -4.11 -10.33
N ALA A 122 6.45 -3.00 -11.03
CA ALA A 122 7.78 -2.67 -11.52
C ALA A 122 8.80 -2.50 -10.38
N VAL A 123 8.45 -1.73 -9.35
CA VAL A 123 9.31 -1.53 -8.16
C VAL A 123 9.53 -2.85 -7.41
N HIS A 124 8.48 -3.64 -7.22
CA HIS A 124 8.55 -4.91 -6.50
C HIS A 124 9.53 -5.88 -7.18
N HIS A 125 9.38 -6.10 -8.48
CA HIS A 125 10.27 -6.97 -9.25
C HIS A 125 11.71 -6.42 -9.31
N HIS A 126 11.87 -5.11 -9.53
CA HIS A 126 13.19 -4.48 -9.54
C HIS A 126 13.93 -4.61 -8.20
N LEU A 127 13.21 -4.48 -7.07
CA LEU A 127 13.76 -4.66 -5.74
C LEU A 127 14.09 -6.14 -5.43
N ILE A 128 13.40 -7.09 -6.04
CA ILE A 128 13.75 -8.51 -5.96
C ILE A 128 15.07 -8.76 -6.71
N GLU A 129 15.18 -8.28 -7.94
CA GLU A 129 16.38 -8.44 -8.77
C GLU A 129 17.63 -7.82 -8.12
N SER A 130 17.48 -6.66 -7.47
CA SER A 130 18.54 -5.98 -6.72
C SER A 130 18.76 -6.52 -5.30
N ARG A 131 17.98 -7.52 -4.85
CA ARG A 131 18.02 -8.12 -3.51
C ARG A 131 17.77 -7.12 -2.38
N SER A 132 16.98 -6.09 -2.65
CA SER A 132 16.62 -5.03 -1.72
C SER A 132 15.19 -5.18 -1.17
N ARG A 133 14.32 -5.99 -1.78
CA ARG A 133 12.89 -6.12 -1.39
C ARG A 133 12.68 -6.51 0.08
N MET A 134 13.52 -7.40 0.63
CA MET A 134 13.42 -7.83 2.03
C MET A 134 13.80 -6.73 3.04
N LYS A 135 14.43 -5.63 2.60
CA LYS A 135 14.90 -4.56 3.49
C LYS A 135 13.87 -3.45 3.70
N VAL A 136 12.80 -3.44 2.91
CA VAL A 136 11.82 -2.35 2.86
C VAL A 136 10.40 -2.86 2.89
N ALA A 137 9.53 -2.10 3.55
CA ALA A 137 8.09 -2.18 3.35
C ALA A 137 7.69 -1.37 2.11
N LEU A 138 6.83 -1.90 1.26
CA LEU A 138 6.20 -1.19 0.15
C LEU A 138 4.76 -0.83 0.51
N ILE A 139 4.47 0.46 0.63
CA ILE A 139 3.14 0.99 0.92
C ILE A 139 2.64 1.73 -0.32
N VAL A 140 1.37 1.55 -0.66
CA VAL A 140 0.74 2.24 -1.79
C VAL A 140 -0.27 3.26 -1.28
N GLU A 141 -0.07 4.52 -1.62
CA GLU A 141 -1.03 5.60 -1.46
C GLU A 141 -1.65 5.89 -2.82
N SER A 142 -2.91 5.47 -3.03
CA SER A 142 -3.54 5.46 -4.35
C SER A 142 -4.94 6.05 -4.37
N ALA A 143 -5.23 6.82 -5.42
CA ALA A 143 -6.57 7.27 -5.79
C ALA A 143 -7.36 6.21 -6.59
N GLU A 144 -6.69 5.25 -7.22
CA GLU A 144 -7.30 4.24 -8.08
C GLU A 144 -7.92 3.07 -7.29
N ALA A 145 -7.38 2.78 -6.10
CA ALA A 145 -7.80 1.68 -5.25
C ALA A 145 -9.16 1.97 -4.59
N ARG A 146 -10.19 1.17 -4.92
CA ARG A 146 -11.56 1.32 -4.40
C ARG A 146 -12.35 0.02 -4.28
N GLU A 147 -12.04 -0.96 -5.14
CA GLU A 147 -12.70 -2.25 -5.16
C GLU A 147 -11.82 -3.33 -4.53
N VAL A 148 -12.46 -4.38 -4.03
CA VAL A 148 -11.78 -5.55 -3.43
C VAL A 148 -10.72 -6.11 -4.37
N HIS A 149 -11.04 -6.22 -5.66
CA HIS A 149 -10.11 -6.71 -6.67
C HIS A 149 -8.83 -5.85 -6.77
N HIS A 150 -8.95 -4.51 -6.72
CA HIS A 150 -7.77 -3.63 -6.75
C HIS A 150 -6.86 -3.91 -5.56
N ILE A 151 -7.42 -4.09 -4.37
CA ILE A 151 -6.66 -4.41 -3.16
C ILE A 151 -5.97 -5.78 -3.30
N CYS A 152 -6.70 -6.81 -3.75
CA CYS A 152 -6.13 -8.15 -3.95
C CYS A 152 -4.98 -8.15 -4.95
N VAL A 153 -5.11 -7.42 -6.07
CA VAL A 153 -4.06 -7.37 -7.08
C VAL A 153 -2.84 -6.58 -6.59
N LEU A 154 -3.04 -5.47 -5.88
CA LEU A 154 -1.93 -4.73 -5.26
C LEU A 154 -1.17 -5.60 -4.23
N LEU A 155 -1.89 -6.34 -3.38
CA LEU A 155 -1.27 -7.28 -2.44
C LEU A 155 -0.52 -8.40 -3.16
N GLY A 156 -1.13 -8.98 -4.20
CA GLY A 156 -0.51 -10.04 -5.00
C GLY A 156 0.76 -9.59 -5.73
N TYR A 157 0.85 -8.33 -6.11
CA TYR A 157 2.04 -7.73 -6.75
C TYR A 157 3.02 -7.07 -5.77
N GLY A 158 2.85 -7.30 -4.47
CA GLY A 158 3.88 -7.06 -3.47
C GLY A 158 3.72 -5.82 -2.61
N ALA A 159 2.53 -5.22 -2.55
CA ALA A 159 2.22 -4.21 -1.53
C ALA A 159 2.14 -4.86 -0.14
N ASP A 160 2.74 -4.22 0.85
CA ASP A 160 2.67 -4.61 2.25
C ASP A 160 1.49 -3.92 2.98
N ALA A 161 1.14 -2.70 2.54
CA ALA A 161 -0.04 -1.96 3.01
C ALA A 161 -0.57 -1.02 1.92
N ILE A 162 -1.87 -0.73 1.93
CA ILE A 162 -2.56 0.07 0.92
C ILE A 162 -3.44 1.12 1.60
N CYS A 163 -3.24 2.39 1.24
CA CYS A 163 -4.06 3.52 1.63
C CYS A 163 -4.87 4.02 0.42
N PRO A 164 -6.16 3.65 0.31
CA PRO A 164 -7.05 4.13 -0.74
C PRO A 164 -7.58 5.53 -0.38
N TYR A 165 -6.71 6.54 -0.37
CA TYR A 165 -7.03 7.86 0.20
C TYR A 165 -8.22 8.51 -0.50
N LEU A 166 -8.32 8.45 -1.84
CA LEU A 166 -9.40 9.12 -2.56
C LEU A 166 -10.77 8.49 -2.26
N ALA A 167 -10.83 7.17 -2.06
CA ALA A 167 -12.06 6.50 -1.67
C ALA A 167 -12.54 6.96 -0.28
N LEU A 168 -11.61 7.14 0.65
CA LEU A 168 -11.89 7.61 2.02
C LEU A 168 -12.25 9.10 2.05
N GLU A 169 -11.52 9.94 1.31
CA GLU A 169 -11.81 11.38 1.15
C GLU A 169 -13.16 11.59 0.46
N LEU A 170 -13.50 10.79 -0.55
CA LEU A 170 -14.79 10.84 -1.22
C LEU A 170 -15.93 10.49 -0.26
N ALA A 171 -15.79 9.44 0.54
CA ALA A 171 -16.79 9.08 1.55
C ALA A 171 -16.97 10.20 2.59
N SER A 172 -15.89 10.85 3.00
CA SER A 172 -15.94 12.00 3.92
C SER A 172 -16.66 13.19 3.26
N SER A 173 -16.37 13.48 1.99
CA SER A 173 -17.04 14.54 1.23
C SER A 173 -18.55 14.26 1.05
N LEU A 174 -18.95 13.01 0.79
CA LEU A 174 -20.35 12.61 0.67
C LEU A 174 -21.11 12.75 1.99
N ARG A 175 -20.45 12.50 3.13
CA ARG A 175 -21.00 12.81 4.46
C ARG A 175 -21.19 14.31 4.62
N ASP A 176 -20.20 15.12 4.29
CA ASP A 176 -20.25 16.57 4.49
C ASP A 176 -21.32 17.24 3.57
N GLN A 177 -21.64 16.61 2.44
CA GLN A 177 -22.75 16.97 1.55
C GLN A 177 -24.13 16.47 2.03
N GLY A 178 -24.19 15.70 3.11
CA GLY A 178 -25.43 15.15 3.66
C GLY A 178 -26.01 13.96 2.88
N ILE A 179 -25.25 13.37 1.96
CA ILE A 179 -25.66 12.16 1.21
C ILE A 179 -25.52 10.92 2.10
N LEU A 180 -24.45 10.87 2.90
CA LEU A 180 -24.27 9.88 3.97
C LEU A 180 -24.72 10.45 5.32
N ASP A 181 -24.92 9.57 6.28
CA ASP A 181 -25.25 9.97 7.65
C ASP A 181 -24.14 10.85 8.24
N THR A 182 -24.49 12.11 8.52
CA THR A 182 -23.60 13.13 9.08
C THR A 182 -23.04 12.80 10.46
N THR A 183 -23.60 11.79 11.15
CA THR A 183 -23.09 11.33 12.44
C THR A 183 -21.85 10.42 12.31
N LEU A 184 -21.54 9.92 11.11
CA LEU A 184 -20.40 9.05 10.88
C LEU A 184 -19.07 9.81 11.00
N THR A 185 -18.18 9.36 11.89
CA THR A 185 -16.82 9.90 11.96
C THR A 185 -15.91 9.31 10.88
N ASP A 186 -14.77 9.95 10.61
CA ASP A 186 -13.77 9.45 9.65
C ASP A 186 -13.26 8.05 10.04
N GLU A 187 -13.11 7.80 11.35
CA GLU A 187 -12.72 6.48 11.87
C GLU A 187 -13.79 5.43 11.60
N THR A 188 -15.06 5.80 11.70
CA THR A 188 -16.18 4.88 11.43
C THR A 188 -16.27 4.57 9.95
N ILE A 189 -16.10 5.58 9.09
CA ILE A 189 -16.04 5.40 7.63
C ILE A 189 -14.89 4.46 7.26
N TYR A 190 -13.69 4.71 7.79
CA TYR A 190 -12.53 3.85 7.58
C TYR A 190 -12.80 2.43 8.08
N ALA A 191 -13.28 2.25 9.30
CA ALA A 191 -13.52 0.93 9.89
C ALA A 191 -14.52 0.11 9.06
N ASN A 192 -15.59 0.74 8.58
CA ASN A 192 -16.59 0.09 7.73
C ASN A 192 -15.99 -0.28 6.35
N TYR A 193 -15.25 0.63 5.73
CA TYR A 193 -14.58 0.38 4.45
C TYR A 193 -13.56 -0.76 4.57
N ALA A 194 -12.70 -0.69 5.58
CA ALA A 194 -11.74 -1.72 5.96
C ALA A 194 -12.40 -3.09 6.14
N GLN A 195 -13.47 -3.15 6.93
CA GLN A 195 -14.19 -4.39 7.18
C GLN A 195 -14.79 -4.98 5.89
N ALA A 196 -15.31 -4.14 5.01
CA ALA A 196 -15.82 -4.57 3.70
C ALA A 196 -14.69 -5.15 2.83
N MET A 197 -13.53 -4.48 2.78
CA MET A 197 -12.36 -4.97 2.04
C MET A 197 -11.83 -6.29 2.62
N VAL A 198 -11.67 -6.40 3.94
CA VAL A 198 -11.25 -7.63 4.64
C VAL A 198 -12.18 -8.80 4.32
N THR A 199 -13.49 -8.57 4.38
CA THR A 199 -14.49 -9.59 4.04
C THR A 199 -14.41 -9.96 2.57
N GLY A 200 -14.15 -9.00 1.70
CA GLY A 200 -13.94 -9.22 0.27
C GLY A 200 -12.70 -10.03 -0.05
N ILE A 201 -11.54 -9.69 0.55
CA ILE A 201 -10.26 -10.38 0.34
C ILE A 201 -10.32 -11.82 0.83
N SER A 202 -11.10 -12.09 1.88
CA SER A 202 -11.25 -13.44 2.41
C SER A 202 -12.02 -14.36 1.47
N LYS A 203 -12.87 -13.82 0.58
CA LYS A 203 -13.67 -14.61 -0.37
C LYS A 203 -12.83 -15.12 -1.54
#